data_AF-A0A3L7NFE2-F1
#
_entry.id   AF-A0A3L7NFE2-F1
#
_cell.length_a   1.000
_cell.length_b   1.000
_cell.length_c   1.000
_cell.angle_alpha   90.00
_cell.angle_beta   90.00
_cell.angle_gamma   90.00
#
_symmetry.space_group_name_H-M   'P 1'
#
loop_
_entity.id
_entity.type
_entity.pdbx_description
1 polymer ?
#
loop_
_entity_poly.entity_id
_entity_poly.type
_entity_poly.pdbx_seq_one_letter_code
_entity_poly.pdbx_strand_id
1 'polypeptide(L)'
;MKTPTTCSSRMSRLHMSLVLFGWSHWAFAAEWIEENPQFSVVAQRLYLDFDIEIKLAQSDDPLRATTHNASPLVPEHQENALQVLTWVEAELRRYPAGFLQKHGARNLVLANAYIPKTWKGTGTPYSPAFIAEKKSDSILVTVPSVITPSTEILGRGYLHQTLFAYLLADVKFADTPIALEHWKTLASDDLTPETESVKRLITQSNLRDGLYKMLWDPYESAELNVLAKTDANLKQRMEIVQSFLKTLDPQFDQAFWTTVATIPESQRIICLNDLTELHSADQIKSDAEIQNDLHLIEKKWGLKVLWEPGSAAPPMPVRVRLEYSYCTDKKLSQFKEFIRMVREELEPSPAEIVTKLNVKNLYILDVFTFRGAGVAGQGFSWLPQAAFAYGISTFDSAKTASKDFFRITIHHECFHLMDSRFSGEGGPIHGSNWDNLNEENFLYKVGKTNAPNQRSFYAENANRLGFAEPYGMNIATDDRATLYARLMSGDVEFLSRLRRDTILKAKTEKLLEFFQVIQKDLDISSSNRFYEKLEIIKTMVRE
;
A
#
# COMPACT_ATOMS: atom_id res chain seq x y z
N MET A 1 7.79 81.39 -21.04
CA MET A 1 6.91 81.56 -19.86
C MET A 1 5.95 80.39 -19.79
N LYS A 2 6.01 79.67 -18.66
CA LYS A 2 5.04 78.69 -18.09
C LYS A 2 4.59 77.49 -18.93
N THR A 3 5.10 76.33 -18.51
CA THR A 3 4.58 74.97 -18.67
C THR A 3 3.18 74.80 -18.05
N PRO A 4 2.32 73.93 -18.62
CA PRO A 4 1.20 73.32 -17.91
C PRO A 4 1.50 71.85 -17.53
N THR A 5 1.00 71.50 -16.35
CA THR A 5 1.08 70.23 -15.64
C THR A 5 0.17 69.16 -16.23
N THR A 6 0.67 67.93 -16.29
CA THR A 6 -0.04 66.71 -16.70
C THR A 6 -0.87 66.12 -15.55
N CYS A 7 -2.07 65.66 -15.90
CA CYS A 7 -3.05 65.02 -15.03
C CYS A 7 -2.76 63.51 -14.94
N SER A 8 -2.71 62.96 -13.72
CA SER A 8 -2.50 61.54 -13.42
C SER A 8 -3.76 60.91 -12.83
N SER A 9 -3.98 59.68 -13.29
CA SER A 9 -4.95 58.63 -12.96
C SER A 9 -5.63 58.61 -11.56
N ARG A 10 -6.93 58.31 -11.56
CA ARG A 10 -7.71 57.81 -10.42
C ARG A 10 -7.67 56.28 -10.39
N MET A 11 -7.08 55.70 -9.34
CA MET A 11 -7.35 54.33 -8.88
C MET A 11 -8.05 54.42 -7.53
N SER A 12 -9.19 53.75 -7.42
CA SER A 12 -10.04 53.67 -6.23
C SER A 12 -9.37 52.83 -5.14
N ARG A 13 -9.28 53.40 -3.92
CA ARG A 13 -8.80 52.71 -2.70
C ARG A 13 -9.94 51.92 -2.07
N LEU A 14 -9.75 50.61 -1.91
CA LEU A 14 -10.52 49.78 -0.98
C LEU A 14 -10.03 50.07 0.45
N HIS A 15 -10.96 50.33 1.37
CA HIS A 15 -10.69 50.55 2.79
C HIS A 15 -10.42 49.20 3.49
N MET A 16 -9.29 49.12 4.17
CA MET A 16 -8.93 48.05 5.11
C MET A 16 -9.21 48.59 6.52
N SER A 17 -10.24 48.07 7.18
CA SER A 17 -10.55 48.41 8.58
C SER A 17 -9.78 47.46 9.49
N LEU A 18 -8.75 48.00 10.14
CA LEU A 18 -8.03 47.40 11.25
C LEU A 18 -8.88 47.60 12.52
N VAL A 19 -9.32 46.53 13.18
CA VAL A 19 -9.90 46.59 14.53
C VAL A 19 -8.90 45.97 15.50
N LEU A 20 -8.33 46.80 16.36
CA LEU A 20 -7.47 46.45 17.48
C LEU A 20 -8.29 46.37 18.77
N PHE A 21 -8.26 45.23 19.44
CA PHE A 21 -8.48 45.01 20.87
C PHE A 21 -7.66 43.73 21.19
N GLY A 22 -6.88 43.54 22.25
CA GLY A 22 -6.75 44.13 23.58
C GLY A 22 -6.25 42.95 24.46
N TRP A 23 -5.03 43.01 24.97
CA TRP A 23 -4.26 41.84 25.48
C TRP A 23 -4.80 41.16 26.74
N SER A 24 -4.76 39.82 26.77
CA SER A 24 -4.61 39.00 27.97
C SER A 24 -3.80 37.72 27.69
N HIS A 25 -2.47 37.78 27.86
CA HIS A 25 -1.48 36.72 28.17
C HIS A 25 -1.52 35.28 27.58
N TRP A 26 -2.38 34.94 26.60
CA TRP A 26 -2.41 33.61 25.98
C TRP A 26 -2.44 33.61 24.43
N ALA A 27 -2.23 34.77 23.80
CA ALA A 27 -2.34 34.97 22.35
C ALA A 27 -1.20 34.34 21.50
N PHE A 28 -0.12 33.86 22.11
CA PHE A 28 1.09 33.46 21.37
C PHE A 28 1.09 32.03 20.82
N ALA A 29 0.10 31.19 21.15
CA ALA A 29 0.16 29.76 20.83
C ALA A 29 -0.17 29.41 19.37
N ALA A 30 -0.73 30.33 18.57
CA ALA A 30 -1.25 30.05 17.24
C ALA A 30 -0.70 30.96 16.12
N GLU A 31 -0.13 32.13 16.45
CA GLU A 31 0.36 33.11 15.46
C GLU A 31 1.40 32.52 14.50
N TRP A 32 2.26 31.61 14.97
CA TRP A 32 3.31 30.99 14.16
C TRP A 32 2.79 30.04 13.05
N ILE A 33 1.58 29.48 13.18
CA ILE A 33 0.94 28.71 12.09
C ILE A 33 0.37 29.67 11.05
N GLU A 34 -0.38 30.68 11.51
CA GLU A 34 -1.05 31.63 10.64
C GLU A 34 -0.05 32.49 9.84
N GLU A 35 1.09 32.82 10.45
CA GLU A 35 2.19 33.55 9.81
C GLU A 35 3.02 32.67 8.85
N ASN A 36 2.80 31.36 8.78
CA ASN A 36 3.50 30.51 7.84
C ASN A 36 2.98 30.73 6.40
N PRO A 37 3.84 31.15 5.45
CA PRO A 37 3.40 31.43 4.08
C PRO A 37 2.80 30.22 3.37
N GLN A 38 3.32 29.01 3.60
CA GLN A 38 2.80 27.79 2.99
C GLN A 38 1.42 27.42 3.53
N PHE A 39 1.21 27.59 4.85
CA PHE A 39 -0.09 27.37 5.48
C PHE A 39 -1.14 28.34 4.92
N SER A 40 -0.80 29.64 4.84
CA SER A 40 -1.67 30.67 4.26
C SER A 40 -2.09 30.35 2.82
N VAL A 41 -1.16 29.87 2.00
CA VAL A 41 -1.45 29.48 0.61
C VAL A 41 -2.41 28.28 0.56
N VAL A 42 -2.21 27.25 1.37
CA VAL A 42 -3.12 26.08 1.42
C VAL A 42 -4.50 26.49 1.93
N ALA A 43 -4.58 27.29 2.99
CA ALA A 43 -5.83 27.79 3.54
C ALA A 43 -6.60 28.63 2.51
N GLN A 44 -5.91 29.50 1.76
CA GLN A 44 -6.52 30.28 0.69
C GLN A 44 -7.09 29.40 -0.43
N ARG A 45 -6.37 28.34 -0.84
CA ARG A 45 -6.90 27.39 -1.85
C ARG A 45 -8.12 26.65 -1.34
N LEU A 46 -8.10 26.18 -0.09
CA LEU A 46 -9.26 25.51 0.51
C LEU A 46 -10.50 26.42 0.56
N TYR A 47 -10.30 27.71 0.87
CA TYR A 47 -11.38 28.69 0.82
C TYR A 47 -11.90 28.93 -0.61
N LEU A 48 -11.01 29.16 -1.58
CA LEU A 48 -11.42 29.45 -2.96
C LEU A 48 -12.09 28.24 -3.65
N ASP A 49 -11.53 27.05 -3.46
CA ASP A 49 -11.99 25.83 -4.16
C ASP A 49 -13.23 25.23 -3.48
N PHE A 50 -13.37 25.36 -2.14
CA PHE A 50 -14.39 24.63 -1.39
C PHE A 50 -15.24 25.49 -0.44
N ASP A 51 -14.96 26.80 -0.31
CA ASP A 51 -15.60 27.69 0.67
C ASP A 51 -15.40 27.21 2.12
N ILE A 52 -14.17 26.75 2.40
CA ILE A 52 -13.73 26.22 3.70
C ILE A 52 -12.74 27.19 4.35
N GLU A 53 -13.09 27.68 5.53
CA GLU A 53 -12.20 28.45 6.41
C GLU A 53 -11.40 27.52 7.34
N ILE A 54 -10.09 27.74 7.46
CA ILE A 54 -9.23 26.98 8.39
C ILE A 54 -9.16 27.72 9.72
N LYS A 55 -9.46 27.01 10.80
CA LYS A 55 -9.46 27.54 12.17
C LYS A 55 -8.55 26.71 13.05
N LEU A 56 -7.97 27.35 14.06
CA LEU A 56 -7.17 26.69 15.09
C LEU A 56 -7.97 26.61 16.38
N ALA A 57 -8.06 25.41 16.95
CA ALA A 57 -8.78 25.20 18.19
C ALA A 57 -8.11 25.90 19.37
N GLN A 58 -8.93 26.57 20.18
CA GLN A 58 -8.50 27.15 21.45
C GLN A 58 -8.89 26.22 22.61
N SER A 59 -8.14 26.27 23.71
CA SER A 59 -8.38 25.42 24.88
C SER A 59 -9.70 25.74 25.60
N ASP A 60 -10.21 26.97 25.45
CA ASP A 60 -11.41 27.49 26.07
C ASP A 60 -12.57 27.70 25.09
N ASP A 61 -12.49 27.11 23.89
CA ASP A 61 -13.48 27.30 22.83
C ASP A 61 -14.92 27.01 23.32
N PRO A 62 -15.76 28.04 23.50
CA PRO A 62 -17.05 27.90 24.17
C PRO A 62 -18.05 27.07 23.36
N LEU A 63 -17.88 27.00 22.03
CA LEU A 63 -18.74 26.19 21.16
C LEU A 63 -18.47 24.69 21.34
N ARG A 64 -17.22 24.34 21.69
CA ARG A 64 -16.74 22.94 21.72
C ARG A 64 -16.50 22.42 23.14
N ALA A 65 -16.33 23.31 24.11
CA ALA A 65 -16.15 23.01 25.52
C ALA A 65 -17.33 22.25 26.15
N THR A 66 -18.50 22.17 25.49
CA THR A 66 -19.62 21.37 25.98
C THR A 66 -19.48 19.89 25.68
N THR A 67 -18.77 19.51 24.61
CA THR A 67 -18.68 18.12 24.12
C THR A 67 -17.26 17.55 24.20
N HIS A 68 -16.24 18.39 24.00
CA HIS A 68 -14.84 17.97 23.94
C HIS A 68 -13.95 18.89 24.78
N ASN A 69 -12.84 18.33 25.27
CA ASN A 69 -11.68 19.10 25.69
C ASN A 69 -10.71 19.15 24.51
N ALA A 70 -10.41 20.35 24.02
CA ALA A 70 -9.48 20.56 22.91
C ALA A 70 -8.07 20.86 23.43
N SER A 71 -7.07 20.23 22.83
CA SER A 71 -5.67 20.61 23.00
C SER A 71 -5.21 21.37 21.76
N PRO A 72 -4.85 22.66 21.87
CA PRO A 72 -4.35 23.43 20.73
C PRO A 72 -3.11 22.80 20.08
N LEU A 73 -2.85 23.18 18.83
CA LEU A 73 -1.58 22.87 18.19
C LEU A 73 -0.42 23.59 18.89
N VAL A 74 0.75 22.97 18.87
CA VAL A 74 2.02 23.53 19.35
C VAL A 74 3.06 23.49 18.22
N PRO A 75 4.13 24.31 18.25
CA PRO A 75 5.06 24.52 17.13
C PRO A 75 5.51 23.26 16.39
N GLU A 76 5.69 22.15 17.11
CA GLU A 76 6.11 20.85 16.58
C GLU A 76 5.10 20.23 15.61
N HIS A 77 3.86 20.72 15.57
CA HIS A 77 2.80 20.23 14.67
C HIS A 77 2.73 21.00 13.34
N GLN A 78 3.58 22.01 13.11
CA GLN A 78 3.48 22.88 11.93
C GLN A 78 3.46 22.12 10.61
N GLU A 79 4.50 21.31 10.41
CA GLU A 79 4.72 20.56 9.17
C GLU A 79 3.63 19.50 9.00
N ASN A 80 3.24 18.85 10.08
CA ASN A 80 2.19 17.84 10.07
C ASN A 80 0.81 18.46 9.75
N ALA A 81 0.51 19.66 10.25
CA ALA A 81 -0.73 20.37 9.94
C ALA A 81 -0.79 20.73 8.45
N LEU A 82 0.32 21.22 7.89
CA LEU A 82 0.43 21.50 6.46
C LEU A 82 0.25 20.22 5.62
N GLN A 83 0.87 19.12 6.04
CA GLN A 83 0.72 17.83 5.39
C GLN A 83 -0.75 17.38 5.42
N VAL A 84 -1.41 17.42 6.60
CA VAL A 84 -2.83 17.13 6.78
C VAL A 84 -3.71 17.92 5.81
N LEU A 85 -3.56 19.23 5.78
CA LEU A 85 -4.36 20.07 4.89
C LEU A 85 -4.10 19.76 3.41
N THR A 86 -2.86 19.45 3.04
CA THR A 86 -2.49 19.12 1.66
C THR A 86 -3.18 17.85 1.17
N TRP A 87 -3.22 16.78 1.97
CA TRP A 87 -3.94 15.58 1.54
C TRP A 87 -5.45 15.68 1.70
N VAL A 88 -5.96 16.45 2.67
CA VAL A 88 -7.39 16.80 2.74
C VAL A 88 -7.80 17.51 1.45
N GLU A 89 -7.09 18.56 1.03
CA GLU A 89 -7.33 19.29 -0.21
C GLU A 89 -7.38 18.34 -1.43
N ALA A 90 -6.43 17.40 -1.52
CA ALA A 90 -6.40 16.40 -2.58
C ALA A 90 -7.62 15.47 -2.58
N GLU A 91 -8.12 15.06 -1.42
CA GLU A 91 -9.33 14.23 -1.31
C GLU A 91 -10.61 15.01 -1.63
N LEU A 92 -10.70 16.27 -1.21
CA LEU A 92 -11.86 17.13 -1.50
C LEU A 92 -11.99 17.39 -3.01
N ARG A 93 -10.88 17.49 -3.75
CA ARG A 93 -10.89 17.63 -5.22
C ARG A 93 -11.51 16.43 -5.96
N ARG A 94 -11.67 15.29 -5.30
CA ARG A 94 -12.30 14.10 -5.90
C ARG A 94 -13.82 14.21 -5.97
N TYR A 95 -14.43 15.18 -5.28
CA TYR A 95 -15.87 15.44 -5.36
C TYR A 95 -16.23 16.25 -6.60
N PRO A 96 -17.48 16.16 -7.10
CA PRO A 96 -17.94 17.02 -8.19
C PRO A 96 -17.75 18.51 -7.89
N ALA A 97 -17.42 19.28 -8.92
CA ALA A 97 -17.14 20.70 -8.78
C ALA A 97 -18.34 21.43 -8.16
N GLY A 98 -18.09 22.25 -7.14
CA GLY A 98 -19.12 23.00 -6.41
C GLY A 98 -19.95 22.19 -5.41
N PHE A 99 -19.82 20.86 -5.37
CA PHE A 99 -20.60 20.02 -4.44
C PHE A 99 -20.34 20.38 -2.98
N LEU A 100 -19.07 20.44 -2.59
CA LEU A 100 -18.68 20.76 -1.21
C LEU A 100 -18.95 22.23 -0.86
N GLN A 101 -18.87 23.14 -1.83
CA GLN A 101 -19.31 24.53 -1.63
C GLN A 101 -20.81 24.60 -1.31
N LYS A 102 -21.63 23.68 -1.82
CA LYS A 102 -23.07 23.69 -1.58
C LYS A 102 -23.47 22.94 -0.31
N HIS A 103 -22.84 21.80 -0.04
CA HIS A 103 -23.31 20.83 0.96
C HIS A 103 -22.28 20.52 2.07
N GLY A 104 -21.04 20.96 1.92
CA GLY A 104 -19.95 20.70 2.86
C GLY A 104 -19.98 21.60 4.09
N ALA A 105 -19.06 21.32 5.02
CA ALA A 105 -18.83 22.17 6.18
C ALA A 105 -18.05 23.43 5.80
N ARG A 106 -18.31 24.55 6.47
CA ARG A 106 -17.61 25.82 6.23
C ARG A 106 -16.28 25.96 6.95
N ASN A 107 -16.01 25.09 7.91
CA ASN A 107 -14.83 25.21 8.76
C ASN A 107 -14.09 23.88 8.90
N LEU A 108 -12.76 23.91 8.80
CA LEU A 108 -11.87 22.87 9.33
C LEU A 108 -11.15 23.39 10.54
N VAL A 109 -11.29 22.70 11.68
CA VAL A 109 -10.80 23.19 12.97
C VAL A 109 -9.69 22.27 13.46
N LEU A 110 -8.45 22.72 13.34
CA LEU A 110 -7.27 21.94 13.66
C LEU A 110 -6.95 21.99 15.16
N ALA A 111 -6.66 20.84 15.74
CA ALA A 111 -6.19 20.70 17.11
C ALA A 111 -5.14 19.57 17.20
N ASN A 112 -4.36 19.53 18.26
CA ASN A 112 -3.54 18.36 18.56
C ASN A 112 -4.43 17.18 18.97
N ALA A 113 -5.42 17.45 19.83
CA ALA A 113 -6.37 16.45 20.27
C ALA A 113 -7.76 17.03 20.54
N TYR A 114 -8.78 16.22 20.29
CA TYR A 114 -10.13 16.41 20.81
C TYR A 114 -10.48 15.20 21.68
N ILE A 115 -10.60 15.41 22.99
CA ILE A 115 -10.94 14.35 23.95
C ILE A 115 -12.41 14.53 24.33
N PRO A 116 -13.30 13.58 23.98
CA PRO A 116 -14.69 13.64 24.40
C PRO A 116 -14.79 13.72 25.93
N LYS A 117 -15.65 14.59 26.46
CA LYS A 117 -15.84 14.68 27.93
C LYS A 117 -16.39 13.40 28.56
N THR A 118 -16.99 12.53 27.75
CA THR A 118 -17.51 11.22 28.13
C THR A 118 -16.45 10.10 28.06
N TRP A 119 -15.24 10.40 27.57
CA TRP A 119 -14.16 9.43 27.43
C TRP A 119 -13.65 8.95 28.81
N LYS A 120 -13.69 7.64 29.03
CA LYS A 120 -13.20 7.00 30.26
C LYS A 120 -11.90 6.20 30.06
N GLY A 121 -11.35 6.21 28.85
CA GLY A 121 -10.15 5.45 28.51
C GLY A 121 -8.87 6.11 29.02
N THR A 122 -7.84 5.30 29.27
CA THR A 122 -6.53 5.76 29.77
C THR A 122 -5.55 6.17 28.66
N GLY A 123 -6.01 6.23 27.39
CA GLY A 123 -5.19 6.57 26.22
C GLY A 123 -5.71 7.78 25.44
N THR A 124 -4.83 8.38 24.63
CA THR A 124 -5.16 9.46 23.69
C THR A 124 -6.01 8.91 22.53
N PRO A 125 -7.08 9.59 22.11
CA PRO A 125 -7.81 9.22 20.90
C PRO A 125 -6.90 9.12 19.67
N TYR A 126 -7.31 8.30 18.69
CA TYR A 126 -6.61 8.14 17.42
C TYR A 126 -6.41 9.49 16.71
N SER A 127 -5.26 9.66 16.03
CA SER A 127 -4.94 10.88 15.27
C SER A 127 -4.26 10.52 13.94
N PRO A 128 -4.66 11.11 12.79
CA PRO A 128 -5.68 12.14 12.64
C PRO A 128 -7.09 11.55 12.77
N ALA A 129 -7.97 12.28 13.44
CA ALA A 129 -9.39 12.01 13.53
C ALA A 129 -10.17 13.18 12.92
N PHE A 130 -11.32 12.86 12.32
CA PHE A 130 -12.24 13.82 11.74
C PHE A 130 -13.59 13.68 12.45
N ILE A 131 -14.12 14.78 13.00
CA ILE A 131 -15.40 14.78 13.74
C ILE A 131 -16.32 15.81 13.11
N ALA A 132 -17.52 15.39 12.69
CA ALA A 132 -18.53 16.30 12.15
C ALA A 132 -19.25 17.04 13.28
N GLU A 133 -19.21 18.37 13.25
CA GLU A 133 -19.88 19.24 14.23
C GLU A 133 -20.82 20.20 13.50
N LYS A 134 -22.00 19.69 13.13
CA LYS A 134 -23.00 20.41 12.31
C LYS A 134 -23.47 21.72 12.94
N LYS A 135 -23.58 21.79 14.27
CA LYS A 135 -24.04 23.00 14.99
C LYS A 135 -23.13 24.21 14.77
N SER A 136 -21.83 23.95 14.59
CA SER A 136 -20.82 24.99 14.33
C SER A 136 -20.35 24.99 12.87
N ASP A 137 -21.07 24.28 12.00
CA ASP A 137 -20.73 24.13 10.59
C ASP A 137 -19.24 23.76 10.37
N SER A 138 -18.76 22.82 11.18
CA SER A 138 -17.34 22.52 11.29
C SER A 138 -17.07 21.02 11.14
N ILE A 139 -15.89 20.69 10.61
CA ILE A 139 -15.23 19.40 10.81
C ILE A 139 -14.01 19.64 11.68
N LEU A 140 -13.96 18.95 12.82
CA LEU A 140 -12.83 19.00 13.74
C LEU A 140 -11.78 18.01 13.27
N VAL A 141 -10.52 18.43 13.21
CA VAL A 141 -9.41 17.63 12.69
C VAL A 141 -8.29 17.57 13.72
N THR A 142 -7.87 16.37 14.11
CA THR A 142 -6.65 16.23 14.93
C THR A 142 -5.42 16.10 14.04
N VAL A 143 -4.34 16.80 14.41
CA VAL A 143 -3.05 16.72 13.73
C VAL A 143 -2.13 15.82 14.57
N PRO A 144 -1.66 14.69 14.04
CA PRO A 144 -0.77 13.80 14.78
C PRO A 144 0.62 14.43 14.93
N SER A 145 1.36 14.04 15.97
CA SER A 145 2.77 14.40 16.15
C SER A 145 3.72 13.64 15.21
N VAL A 146 3.27 12.51 14.67
CA VAL A 146 4.00 11.71 13.66
C VAL A 146 3.04 11.29 12.57
N ILE A 147 3.36 11.62 11.32
CA ILE A 147 2.63 11.14 10.14
C ILE A 147 3.40 9.95 9.56
N THR A 148 2.71 8.81 9.49
CA THR A 148 3.16 7.62 8.76
C THR A 148 2.25 7.40 7.55
N PRO A 149 2.67 6.63 6.53
CA PRO A 149 1.79 6.26 5.43
C PRO A 149 0.46 5.64 5.91
N SER A 150 0.51 4.79 6.93
CA SER A 150 -0.69 4.18 7.54
C SER A 150 -1.62 5.21 8.19
N THR A 151 -1.04 6.21 8.86
CA THR A 151 -1.77 7.33 9.49
C THR A 151 -2.50 8.15 8.44
N GLU A 152 -1.86 8.43 7.32
CA GLU A 152 -2.43 9.17 6.20
C GLU A 152 -3.58 8.40 5.53
N ILE A 153 -3.38 7.10 5.24
CA ILE A 153 -4.40 6.25 4.61
C ILE A 153 -5.69 6.20 5.44
N LEU A 154 -5.54 5.94 6.74
CA LEU A 154 -6.67 5.88 7.65
C LEU A 154 -7.36 7.25 7.75
N GLY A 155 -6.59 8.33 7.84
CA GLY A 155 -7.07 9.70 7.85
C GLY A 155 -7.93 10.04 6.63
N ARG A 156 -7.46 9.71 5.41
CA ARG A 156 -8.20 9.93 4.16
C ARG A 156 -9.56 9.23 4.18
N GLY A 157 -9.59 7.96 4.59
CA GLY A 157 -10.85 7.22 4.72
C GLY A 157 -11.81 7.83 5.76
N TYR A 158 -11.29 8.26 6.91
CA TYR A 158 -12.12 8.92 7.94
C TYR A 158 -12.65 10.28 7.49
N LEU A 159 -11.92 11.04 6.67
CA LEU A 159 -12.45 12.27 6.08
C LEU A 159 -13.73 12.01 5.29
N HIS A 160 -13.75 11.01 4.40
CA HIS A 160 -14.96 10.68 3.62
C HIS A 160 -16.11 10.20 4.52
N GLN A 161 -15.80 9.36 5.51
CA GLN A 161 -16.78 8.91 6.50
C GLN A 161 -17.44 10.12 7.21
N THR A 162 -16.63 11.07 7.66
CA THR A 162 -17.08 12.25 8.39
C THR A 162 -17.84 13.24 7.51
N LEU A 163 -17.41 13.45 6.26
CA LEU A 163 -18.17 14.24 5.28
C LEU A 163 -19.55 13.64 5.04
N PHE A 164 -19.65 12.32 4.95
CA PHE A 164 -20.95 11.67 4.79
C PHE A 164 -21.83 11.81 6.02
N ALA A 165 -21.26 11.62 7.22
CA ALA A 165 -21.98 11.87 8.47
C ALA A 165 -22.50 13.32 8.54
N TYR A 166 -21.72 14.28 8.06
CA TYR A 166 -22.12 15.69 7.97
C TYR A 166 -23.31 15.91 7.00
N LEU A 167 -23.33 15.22 5.85
CA LEU A 167 -24.46 15.25 4.90
C LEU A 167 -25.71 14.56 5.47
N LEU A 168 -25.52 13.41 6.13
CA LEU A 168 -26.62 12.64 6.73
C LEU A 168 -27.33 13.39 7.87
N ALA A 169 -26.67 14.35 8.50
CA ALA A 169 -27.27 15.19 9.54
C ALA A 169 -28.49 15.98 9.03
N ASP A 170 -28.59 16.25 7.73
CA ASP A 170 -29.71 16.97 7.12
C ASP A 170 -30.86 16.04 6.65
N VAL A 171 -30.71 14.72 6.80
CA VAL A 171 -31.74 13.73 6.44
C VAL A 171 -32.81 13.69 7.54
N LYS A 172 -33.91 14.41 7.33
CA LYS A 172 -35.00 14.58 8.33
C LYS A 172 -36.12 13.53 8.28
N PHE A 173 -36.24 12.78 7.19
CA PHE A 173 -37.39 11.89 6.95
C PHE A 173 -37.01 10.42 7.10
N ALA A 174 -37.72 9.72 7.99
CA ALA A 174 -37.54 8.29 8.26
C ALA A 174 -37.80 7.40 7.03
N ASP A 175 -38.61 7.88 6.08
CA ASP A 175 -39.04 7.11 4.91
C ASP A 175 -38.06 7.19 3.72
N THR A 176 -36.97 7.96 3.84
CA THR A 176 -35.95 7.98 2.78
C THR A 176 -35.13 6.69 2.80
N PRO A 177 -34.75 6.10 1.65
CA PRO A 177 -33.95 4.87 1.64
C PRO A 177 -32.60 4.99 2.37
N ILE A 178 -32.03 6.19 2.44
CA ILE A 178 -30.78 6.44 3.17
C ILE A 178 -30.97 6.61 4.69
N ALA A 179 -32.21 6.68 5.19
CA ALA A 179 -32.50 6.82 6.61
C ALA A 179 -32.00 5.61 7.40
N LEU A 180 -31.63 5.83 8.67
CA LEU A 180 -31.06 4.80 9.53
C LEU A 180 -32.01 3.61 9.71
N GLU A 181 -33.31 3.86 9.86
CA GLU A 181 -34.30 2.81 10.07
C GLU A 181 -34.45 1.91 8.84
N HIS A 182 -34.51 2.48 7.63
CA HIS A 182 -34.49 1.68 6.41
C HIS A 182 -33.17 0.90 6.27
N TRP A 183 -32.04 1.57 6.54
CA TRP A 183 -30.72 0.94 6.43
C TRP A 183 -30.55 -0.30 7.31
N LYS A 184 -31.10 -0.28 8.54
CA LYS A 184 -31.09 -1.42 9.46
C LYS A 184 -31.82 -2.64 8.87
N THR A 185 -32.85 -2.44 8.05
CA THR A 185 -33.58 -3.55 7.39
C THR A 185 -32.78 -4.22 6.29
N LEU A 186 -31.75 -3.53 5.78
CA LEU A 186 -30.86 -4.02 4.74
C LEU A 186 -29.58 -4.61 5.31
N ALA A 187 -29.46 -4.80 6.63
CA ALA A 187 -28.29 -5.44 7.20
C ALA A 187 -28.12 -6.83 6.58
N SER A 188 -26.95 -7.09 5.99
CA SER A 188 -26.61 -8.47 5.68
C SER A 188 -26.33 -9.14 7.01
N ASP A 189 -26.92 -10.31 7.25
CA ASP A 189 -26.41 -11.22 8.28
C ASP A 189 -24.92 -11.45 8.01
N ASP A 190 -24.19 -11.95 9.01
CA ASP A 190 -22.91 -12.59 8.75
C ASP A 190 -23.23 -13.79 7.82
N LEU A 191 -23.35 -13.53 6.51
CA LEU A 191 -23.18 -14.53 5.45
C LEU A 191 -22.00 -15.36 5.90
N THR A 192 -22.04 -16.69 5.83
CA THR A 192 -20.84 -17.52 5.99
C THR A 192 -19.80 -16.99 4.99
N PRO A 193 -18.91 -16.05 5.38
CA PRO A 193 -18.29 -15.18 4.41
C PRO A 193 -17.05 -15.90 3.93
N GLU A 194 -16.80 -15.81 2.63
CA GLU A 194 -15.73 -16.57 1.99
C GLU A 194 -14.31 -16.10 2.40
N THR A 195 -14.15 -14.97 3.09
CA THR A 195 -12.87 -14.52 3.67
C THR A 195 -13.09 -13.51 4.82
N GLU A 196 -12.09 -13.33 5.69
CA GLU A 196 -12.06 -12.24 6.70
C GLU A 196 -12.14 -10.84 6.05
N SER A 197 -11.61 -10.66 4.83
CA SER A 197 -11.72 -9.38 4.11
C SER A 197 -13.14 -9.10 3.65
N VAL A 198 -13.84 -10.10 3.09
CA VAL A 198 -15.25 -10.00 2.70
C VAL A 198 -16.12 -9.80 3.93
N LYS A 199 -15.86 -10.53 5.02
CA LYS A 199 -16.53 -10.32 6.30
C LYS A 199 -16.40 -8.86 6.74
N ARG A 200 -15.17 -8.33 6.77
CA ARG A 200 -14.92 -6.93 7.11
C ARG A 200 -15.68 -5.99 6.20
N LEU A 201 -15.66 -6.19 4.87
CA LEU A 201 -16.38 -5.34 3.91
C LEU A 201 -17.90 -5.38 4.14
N ILE A 202 -18.48 -6.57 4.31
CA ILE A 202 -19.91 -6.74 4.58
C ILE A 202 -20.29 -6.09 5.92
N THR A 203 -19.58 -6.41 7.00
CA THR A 203 -19.82 -5.84 8.33
C THR A 203 -19.69 -4.31 8.31
N GLN A 204 -18.65 -3.75 7.66
CA GLN A 204 -18.49 -2.31 7.54
C GLN A 204 -19.56 -1.69 6.64
N SER A 205 -20.03 -2.40 5.62
CA SER A 205 -21.11 -1.91 4.74
C SER A 205 -22.47 -1.84 5.43
N ASN A 206 -22.66 -2.54 6.55
CA ASN A 206 -23.84 -2.41 7.39
C ASN A 206 -23.90 -1.03 8.09
N LEU A 207 -22.79 -0.29 8.14
CA LEU A 207 -22.75 1.12 8.53
C LEU A 207 -22.84 2.01 7.28
N ARG A 208 -23.72 3.03 7.28
CA ARG A 208 -23.91 3.95 6.14
C ARG A 208 -22.62 4.67 5.75
N ASP A 209 -21.98 5.23 6.76
CA ASP A 209 -20.71 5.94 6.69
C ASP A 209 -19.53 4.98 6.48
N GLY A 210 -19.62 3.75 7.01
CA GLY A 210 -18.69 2.67 6.69
C GLY A 210 -18.70 2.28 5.21
N LEU A 211 -19.87 2.04 4.62
CA LEU A 211 -20.00 1.78 3.18
C LEU A 211 -19.49 2.97 2.37
N TYR A 212 -19.91 4.18 2.71
CA TYR A 212 -19.50 5.37 1.99
C TYR A 212 -17.97 5.48 1.95
N LYS A 213 -17.30 5.40 3.10
CA LYS A 213 -15.83 5.39 3.19
C LYS A 213 -15.19 4.40 2.21
N MET A 214 -15.69 3.17 2.17
CA MET A 214 -15.14 2.12 1.30
C MET A 214 -15.38 2.40 -0.19
N LEU A 215 -16.45 3.09 -0.57
CA LEU A 215 -16.69 3.48 -1.97
C LEU A 215 -15.66 4.51 -2.48
N TRP A 216 -15.04 5.28 -1.59
CA TRP A 216 -13.98 6.25 -1.92
C TRP A 216 -12.58 5.64 -1.90
N ASP A 217 -12.39 4.46 -1.31
CA ASP A 217 -11.16 3.70 -1.47
C ASP A 217 -11.26 2.87 -2.77
N PRO A 218 -10.37 3.07 -3.76
CA PRO A 218 -10.50 2.34 -5.02
C PRO A 218 -10.37 0.82 -4.89
N TYR A 219 -9.62 0.30 -3.90
CA TYR A 219 -9.49 -1.14 -3.68
C TYR A 219 -10.77 -1.72 -3.11
N GLU A 220 -11.25 -1.11 -2.03
CA GLU A 220 -12.47 -1.56 -1.37
C GLU A 220 -13.68 -1.38 -2.29
N SER A 221 -13.76 -0.28 -3.05
CA SER A 221 -14.79 -0.04 -4.05
C SER A 221 -14.80 -1.10 -5.16
N ALA A 222 -13.63 -1.50 -5.66
CA ALA A 222 -13.54 -2.57 -6.65
C ALA A 222 -13.99 -3.93 -6.09
N GLU A 223 -13.60 -4.27 -4.85
CA GLU A 223 -14.04 -5.49 -4.18
C GLU A 223 -15.55 -5.49 -3.89
N LEU A 224 -16.09 -4.37 -3.41
CA LEU A 224 -17.53 -4.18 -3.18
C LEU A 224 -18.33 -4.34 -4.48
N ASN A 225 -17.86 -3.82 -5.61
CA ASN A 225 -18.51 -4.00 -6.91
C ASN A 225 -18.53 -5.46 -7.39
N VAL A 226 -17.54 -6.26 -7.01
CA VAL A 226 -17.54 -7.71 -7.29
C VAL A 226 -18.55 -8.41 -6.37
N LEU A 227 -18.52 -8.10 -5.08
CA LEU A 227 -19.44 -8.68 -4.08
C LEU A 227 -20.91 -8.34 -4.35
N ALA A 228 -21.20 -7.12 -4.80
CA ALA A 228 -22.55 -6.68 -5.14
C ALA A 228 -23.18 -7.45 -6.33
N LYS A 229 -22.40 -8.26 -7.06
CA LYS A 229 -22.96 -9.16 -8.08
C LYS A 229 -23.66 -10.36 -7.46
N THR A 230 -23.29 -10.75 -6.24
CA THR A 230 -23.79 -11.94 -5.55
C THR A 230 -24.52 -11.63 -4.24
N ASP A 231 -24.25 -10.50 -3.58
CA ASP A 231 -25.00 -10.00 -2.42
C ASP A 231 -25.99 -8.90 -2.83
N ALA A 232 -27.29 -9.25 -2.83
CA ALA A 232 -28.38 -8.34 -3.18
C ALA A 232 -28.56 -7.19 -2.17
N ASN A 233 -28.34 -7.43 -0.88
CA ASN A 233 -28.46 -6.40 0.15
C ASN A 233 -27.31 -5.39 0.03
N LEU A 234 -26.08 -5.88 -0.20
CA LEU A 234 -24.94 -4.99 -0.47
C LEU A 234 -25.19 -4.15 -1.73
N LYS A 235 -25.65 -4.77 -2.81
CA LYS A 235 -26.00 -4.07 -4.05
C LYS A 235 -27.02 -2.97 -3.79
N GLN A 236 -28.08 -3.27 -3.04
CA GLN A 236 -29.11 -2.30 -2.70
C GLN A 236 -28.56 -1.15 -1.83
N ARG A 237 -27.72 -1.45 -0.82
CA ARG A 237 -27.05 -0.42 0.00
C ARG A 237 -26.19 0.52 -0.86
N MET A 238 -25.43 -0.03 -1.82
CA MET A 238 -24.64 0.76 -2.76
C MET A 238 -25.54 1.67 -3.62
N GLU A 239 -26.60 1.11 -4.22
CA GLU A 239 -27.55 1.86 -5.04
C GLU A 239 -28.23 3.00 -4.26
N ILE A 240 -28.55 2.78 -2.98
CA ILE A 240 -29.13 3.80 -2.10
C ILE A 240 -28.15 4.96 -1.87
N VAL A 241 -26.88 4.69 -1.55
CA VAL A 241 -25.86 5.73 -1.34
C VAL A 241 -25.63 6.52 -2.62
N GLN A 242 -25.47 5.82 -3.75
CA GLN A 242 -25.25 6.46 -5.05
C GLN A 242 -26.45 7.33 -5.46
N SER A 243 -27.67 6.81 -5.28
CA SER A 243 -28.91 7.55 -5.57
C SER A 243 -29.07 8.76 -4.66
N PHE A 244 -28.78 8.62 -3.37
CA PHE A 244 -28.81 9.74 -2.42
C PHE A 244 -27.88 10.87 -2.85
N LEU A 245 -26.61 10.58 -3.15
CA LEU A 245 -25.68 11.60 -3.62
C LEU A 245 -26.13 12.24 -4.94
N LYS A 246 -26.67 11.44 -5.86
CA LYS A 246 -27.22 11.93 -7.13
C LYS A 246 -28.40 12.90 -6.94
N THR A 247 -29.18 12.74 -5.87
CA THR A 247 -30.24 13.71 -5.52
C THR A 247 -29.68 15.05 -5.03
N LEU A 248 -28.49 15.04 -4.42
CA LEU A 248 -27.82 16.26 -3.95
C LEU A 248 -27.10 16.98 -5.10
N ASP A 249 -26.51 16.21 -6.02
CA ASP A 249 -25.85 16.70 -7.23
C ASP A 249 -25.88 15.64 -8.35
N PRO A 250 -26.45 15.94 -9.53
CA PRO A 250 -26.59 14.98 -10.63
C PRO A 250 -25.25 14.49 -11.20
N GLN A 251 -24.12 15.15 -10.90
CA GLN A 251 -22.78 14.74 -11.33
C GLN A 251 -22.30 13.44 -10.66
N PHE A 252 -22.96 12.96 -9.59
CA PHE A 252 -22.74 11.61 -9.04
C PHE A 252 -23.39 10.54 -9.92
N ASP A 253 -22.98 10.47 -11.18
CA ASP A 253 -23.47 9.53 -12.17
C ASP A 253 -22.56 8.27 -12.27
N GLN A 254 -22.87 7.39 -13.22
CA GLN A 254 -22.10 6.17 -13.43
C GLN A 254 -20.64 6.45 -13.83
N ALA A 255 -20.37 7.54 -14.56
CA ALA A 255 -19.03 7.90 -14.99
C ALA A 255 -18.19 8.36 -13.78
N PHE A 256 -18.78 9.13 -12.86
CA PHE A 256 -18.15 9.46 -11.58
C PHE A 256 -17.75 8.20 -10.81
N TRP A 257 -18.69 7.27 -10.57
CA TRP A 257 -18.41 6.05 -9.80
C TRP A 257 -17.41 5.12 -10.49
N THR A 258 -17.42 5.06 -11.82
CA THR A 258 -16.40 4.34 -12.59
C THR A 258 -15.02 4.96 -12.39
N THR A 259 -14.93 6.29 -12.33
CA THR A 259 -13.67 7.02 -12.12
C THR A 259 -13.15 6.85 -10.69
N VAL A 260 -14.02 6.92 -9.68
CA VAL A 260 -13.63 6.70 -8.27
C VAL A 260 -13.12 5.27 -8.02
N ALA A 261 -13.62 4.28 -8.76
CA ALA A 261 -13.12 2.90 -8.74
C ALA A 261 -11.77 2.70 -9.46
N THR A 262 -11.25 3.73 -10.14
CA THR A 262 -9.91 3.71 -10.73
C THR A 262 -8.91 4.42 -9.82
N ILE A 263 -7.72 3.83 -9.64
CA ILE A 263 -6.65 4.42 -8.83
C ILE A 263 -5.85 5.39 -9.71
N PRO A 264 -5.78 6.69 -9.40
CA PRO A 264 -4.85 7.59 -10.07
C PRO A 264 -3.42 7.09 -9.90
N GLU A 265 -2.59 7.18 -10.93
CA GLU A 265 -1.22 6.64 -10.87
C GLU A 265 -0.38 7.26 -9.73
N SER A 266 -0.57 8.55 -9.46
CA SER A 266 0.06 9.26 -8.34
C SER A 266 -0.33 8.73 -6.95
N GLN A 267 -1.46 8.05 -6.81
CA GLN A 267 -1.89 7.38 -5.59
C GLN A 267 -1.54 5.88 -5.58
N ARG A 268 -1.18 5.34 -6.75
CA ARG A 268 -0.82 3.95 -6.96
C ARG A 268 0.66 3.69 -6.70
N ILE A 269 1.53 4.61 -7.09
CA ILE A 269 2.98 4.47 -7.03
C ILE A 269 3.54 5.64 -6.23
N ILE A 270 3.93 5.36 -4.99
CA ILE A 270 4.38 6.38 -4.04
C ILE A 270 5.85 6.10 -3.71
N CYS A 271 6.72 7.02 -4.12
CA CYS A 271 8.12 7.05 -3.71
C CYS A 271 8.23 7.74 -2.35
N LEU A 272 8.85 7.06 -1.39
CA LEU A 272 9.04 7.54 -0.02
C LEU A 272 10.40 8.23 0.19
N ASN A 273 11.29 8.24 -0.82
CA ASN A 273 12.50 9.05 -0.76
C ASN A 273 12.14 10.53 -0.89
N ASP A 274 12.83 11.39 -0.13
CA ASP A 274 12.88 12.82 -0.45
C ASP A 274 13.77 13.03 -1.68
N LEU A 275 13.14 13.27 -2.83
CA LEU A 275 13.85 13.47 -4.09
C LEU A 275 14.54 14.85 -4.18
N THR A 276 14.39 15.71 -3.16
CA THR A 276 15.14 16.97 -3.05
C THR A 276 16.51 16.78 -2.39
N GLU A 277 16.74 15.66 -1.69
CA GLU A 277 18.04 15.29 -1.13
C GLU A 277 18.95 14.65 -2.19
N LEU A 278 19.51 15.49 -3.06
CA LEU A 278 20.33 15.09 -4.21
C LEU A 278 21.57 14.22 -3.87
N HIS A 279 22.05 14.29 -2.63
CA HIS A 279 23.26 13.60 -2.15
C HIS A 279 22.98 12.41 -1.23
N SER A 280 21.73 11.96 -1.14
CA SER A 280 21.32 10.90 -0.21
C SER A 280 21.91 9.51 -0.52
N ALA A 281 22.59 9.32 -1.65
CA ALA A 281 23.14 8.03 -2.09
C ALA A 281 24.58 8.12 -2.66
N ASP A 282 25.31 9.21 -2.38
CA ASP A 282 26.62 9.47 -2.99
C ASP A 282 27.72 8.50 -2.51
N GLN A 283 27.64 8.02 -1.27
CA GLN A 283 28.58 7.01 -0.78
C GLN A 283 28.34 5.67 -1.48
N ILE A 284 27.08 5.26 -1.68
CA ILE A 284 26.77 4.05 -2.46
C ILE A 284 27.30 4.17 -3.90
N LYS A 285 27.13 5.34 -4.53
CA LYS A 285 27.63 5.61 -5.90
C LYS A 285 29.15 5.51 -6.00
N SER A 286 29.87 5.94 -4.96
CA SER A 286 31.33 6.00 -4.96
C SER A 286 32.03 4.75 -4.40
N ASP A 287 31.31 3.82 -3.77
CA ASP A 287 31.90 2.57 -3.27
C ASP A 287 32.23 1.61 -4.43
N ALA A 288 33.52 1.39 -4.65
CA ALA A 288 34.02 0.60 -5.78
C ALA A 288 33.59 -0.88 -5.75
N GLU A 289 33.40 -1.48 -4.57
CA GLU A 289 32.96 -2.87 -4.49
C GLU A 289 31.49 -3.00 -4.88
N ILE A 290 30.65 -2.06 -4.42
CA ILE A 290 29.24 -2.01 -4.81
C ILE A 290 29.13 -1.86 -6.32
N GLN A 291 29.84 -0.90 -6.91
CA GLN A 291 29.78 -0.68 -8.37
C GLN A 291 30.28 -1.89 -9.16
N ASN A 292 31.32 -2.59 -8.67
CA ASN A 292 31.80 -3.81 -9.30
C ASN A 292 30.76 -4.94 -9.24
N ASP A 293 30.14 -5.18 -8.08
CA ASP A 293 29.14 -6.24 -7.94
C ASP A 293 27.88 -5.94 -8.77
N LEU A 294 27.42 -4.69 -8.82
CA LEU A 294 26.35 -4.24 -9.71
C LEU A 294 26.70 -4.51 -11.18
N HIS A 295 27.91 -4.12 -11.62
CA HIS A 295 28.36 -4.33 -13.00
C HIS A 295 28.39 -5.81 -13.37
N LEU A 296 28.87 -6.67 -12.46
CA LEU A 296 28.91 -8.12 -12.69
C LEU A 296 27.50 -8.71 -12.85
N ILE A 297 26.55 -8.29 -12.01
CA ILE A 297 25.15 -8.69 -12.14
C ILE A 297 24.58 -8.26 -13.49
N GLU A 298 24.69 -6.97 -13.82
CA GLU A 298 24.15 -6.40 -15.07
C GLU A 298 24.74 -7.08 -16.30
N LYS A 299 26.05 -7.31 -16.31
CA LYS A 299 26.74 -7.97 -17.41
C LYS A 299 26.33 -9.44 -17.56
N LYS A 300 26.25 -10.18 -16.46
CA LYS A 300 25.90 -11.60 -16.46
C LYS A 300 24.45 -11.81 -16.91
N TRP A 301 23.55 -10.94 -16.46
CA TRP A 301 22.11 -11.08 -16.69
C TRP A 301 21.56 -10.29 -17.86
N GLY A 302 22.32 -9.36 -18.42
CA GLY A 302 21.83 -8.47 -19.47
C GLY A 302 20.70 -7.55 -19.00
N LEU A 303 20.63 -7.28 -17.70
CA LEU A 303 19.60 -6.45 -17.05
C LEU A 303 20.20 -5.13 -16.53
N LYS A 304 19.33 -4.21 -16.12
CA LYS A 304 19.71 -3.01 -15.38
C LYS A 304 19.32 -3.14 -13.89
N VAL A 305 20.25 -2.82 -12.99
CA VAL A 305 19.94 -2.75 -11.55
C VAL A 305 19.48 -1.34 -11.20
N LEU A 306 18.25 -1.22 -10.70
CA LEU A 306 17.63 0.05 -10.29
C LEU A 306 17.59 0.11 -8.77
N TRP A 307 18.35 1.04 -8.21
CA TRP A 307 18.53 1.16 -6.76
C TRP A 307 18.64 2.61 -6.27
N GLU A 308 18.82 3.56 -7.18
CA GLU A 308 19.06 4.97 -6.86
C GLU A 308 17.74 5.75 -6.76
N PRO A 309 17.57 6.65 -5.76
CA PRO A 309 16.47 7.61 -5.72
C PRO A 309 16.28 8.34 -7.06
N GLY A 310 15.04 8.39 -7.55
CA GLY A 310 14.71 8.95 -8.88
C GLY A 310 14.75 7.95 -10.04
N SER A 311 15.22 6.71 -9.82
CA SER A 311 15.06 5.62 -10.78
C SER A 311 13.58 5.28 -11.01
N ALA A 312 13.27 4.69 -12.17
CA ALA A 312 11.91 4.26 -12.50
C ALA A 312 11.33 3.33 -11.43
N ALA A 313 10.04 3.45 -11.10
CA ALA A 313 9.41 2.58 -10.12
C ALA A 313 9.33 1.11 -10.59
N PRO A 314 9.25 0.14 -9.65
CA PRO A 314 8.82 -1.21 -9.97
C PRO A 314 7.48 -1.22 -10.71
N PRO A 315 7.32 -2.05 -11.75
CA PRO A 315 6.09 -2.15 -12.51
C PRO A 315 4.99 -2.78 -11.68
N MET A 316 3.82 -2.15 -11.62
CA MET A 316 2.66 -2.65 -10.87
C MET A 316 1.44 -2.84 -11.76
N PRO A 317 0.57 -3.84 -11.47
CA PRO A 317 -0.77 -3.87 -12.02
C PRO A 317 -1.53 -2.59 -11.68
N VAL A 318 -2.47 -2.19 -12.53
CA VAL A 318 -3.28 -0.96 -12.36
C VAL A 318 -4.05 -0.95 -11.03
N ARG A 319 -4.29 -2.13 -10.44
CA ARG A 319 -5.06 -2.35 -9.20
C ARG A 319 -4.19 -2.66 -7.97
N VAL A 320 -2.95 -2.18 -7.92
CA VAL A 320 -2.04 -2.43 -6.78
C VAL A 320 -1.34 -1.14 -6.37
N ARG A 321 -1.43 -0.79 -5.08
CA ARG A 321 -0.68 0.31 -4.47
C ARG A 321 0.68 -0.22 -4.10
N LEU A 322 1.68 0.50 -4.59
CA LEU A 322 3.08 0.35 -4.28
C LEU A 322 3.54 1.58 -3.52
N GLU A 323 4.05 1.32 -2.32
CA GLU A 323 4.90 2.26 -1.61
C GLU A 323 6.32 1.72 -1.62
N TYR A 324 7.28 2.55 -2.01
CA TYR A 324 8.65 2.12 -2.12
C TYR A 324 9.62 3.24 -1.78
N SER A 325 10.81 2.87 -1.32
CA SER A 325 11.98 3.75 -1.33
C SER A 325 13.18 3.00 -1.86
N TYR A 326 14.05 3.74 -2.52
CA TYR A 326 15.39 3.35 -2.86
C TYR A 326 16.34 3.49 -1.67
N CYS A 327 17.42 2.72 -1.68
CA CYS A 327 18.42 2.77 -0.63
C CYS A 327 19.19 4.09 -0.65
N THR A 328 19.49 4.59 0.54
CA THR A 328 20.31 5.79 0.77
C THR A 328 21.57 5.40 1.55
N ASP A 329 22.52 6.31 1.69
CA ASP A 329 23.78 6.11 2.42
C ASP A 329 23.55 5.67 3.88
N LYS A 330 22.36 5.95 4.44
CA LYS A 330 21.91 5.43 5.75
C LYS A 330 21.91 3.90 5.84
N LYS A 331 21.88 3.21 4.69
CA LYS A 331 21.84 1.75 4.55
C LYS A 331 23.06 1.20 3.78
N LEU A 332 24.15 1.96 3.68
CA LEU A 332 25.33 1.62 2.86
C LEU A 332 25.83 0.18 3.11
N SER A 333 26.02 -0.20 4.38
CA SER A 333 26.53 -1.53 4.74
C SER A 333 25.54 -2.64 4.37
N GLN A 334 24.24 -2.45 4.64
CA GLN A 334 23.21 -3.41 4.27
C GLN A 334 23.13 -3.58 2.75
N PHE A 335 23.15 -2.47 2.00
CA PHE A 335 23.12 -2.48 0.55
C PHE A 335 24.32 -3.23 -0.03
N LYS A 336 25.53 -2.91 0.44
CA LYS A 336 26.78 -3.56 0.00
C LYS A 336 26.74 -5.08 0.18
N GLU A 337 26.37 -5.54 1.38
CA GLU A 337 26.29 -6.97 1.68
C GLU A 337 25.16 -7.66 0.89
N PHE A 338 24.03 -6.98 0.69
CA PHE A 338 22.91 -7.53 -0.07
C PHE A 338 23.25 -7.70 -1.55
N ILE A 339 23.83 -6.68 -2.19
CA ILE A 339 24.23 -6.74 -3.60
C ILE A 339 25.27 -7.82 -3.84
N ARG A 340 26.26 -7.95 -2.94
CA ARG A 340 27.25 -9.03 -3.02
C ARG A 340 26.58 -10.41 -2.97
N MET A 341 25.60 -10.59 -2.09
CA MET A 341 24.82 -11.83 -1.98
C MET A 341 24.02 -12.10 -3.26
N VAL A 342 23.32 -11.10 -3.80
CA VAL A 342 22.59 -11.24 -5.07
C VAL A 342 23.53 -11.69 -6.19
N ARG A 343 24.71 -11.07 -6.31
CA ARG A 343 25.72 -11.49 -7.29
C ARG A 343 26.12 -12.95 -7.08
N GLU A 344 26.45 -13.35 -5.85
CA GLU A 344 26.91 -14.71 -5.54
C GLU A 344 25.86 -15.78 -5.84
N GLU A 345 24.59 -15.52 -5.49
CA GLU A 345 23.50 -16.48 -5.68
C GLU A 345 23.07 -16.57 -7.16
N LEU A 346 23.19 -15.48 -7.92
CA LEU A 346 22.80 -15.45 -9.33
C LEU A 346 23.92 -15.89 -10.29
N GLU A 347 25.19 -15.79 -9.90
CA GLU A 347 26.36 -16.12 -10.73
C GLU A 347 26.34 -17.55 -11.33
N PRO A 348 25.94 -18.61 -10.58
CA PRO A 348 25.89 -19.97 -11.11
C PRO A 348 24.91 -20.17 -12.27
N SER A 349 23.97 -19.25 -12.49
CA SER A 349 22.91 -19.41 -13.48
C SER A 349 23.48 -19.60 -14.90
N PRO A 350 23.01 -20.61 -15.67
CA PRO A 350 23.41 -20.81 -17.06
C PRO A 350 23.03 -19.61 -17.93
N ALA A 351 23.94 -19.20 -18.82
CA ALA A 351 23.72 -18.04 -19.69
C ALA A 351 22.54 -18.24 -20.65
N GLU A 352 22.30 -19.49 -21.04
CA GLU A 352 21.21 -19.92 -21.92
C GLU A 352 19.85 -19.70 -21.25
N ILE A 353 19.72 -20.08 -19.97
CA ILE A 353 18.51 -19.84 -19.16
C ILE A 353 18.30 -18.34 -19.01
N VAL A 354 19.33 -17.62 -18.54
CA VAL A 354 19.29 -16.17 -18.29
C VAL A 354 18.85 -15.40 -19.53
N THR A 355 19.42 -15.72 -20.69
CA THR A 355 19.07 -15.11 -21.98
C THR A 355 17.59 -15.35 -22.32
N LYS A 356 17.07 -16.55 -22.06
CA LYS A 356 15.67 -16.90 -22.34
C LYS A 356 14.68 -16.27 -21.37
N LEU A 357 15.09 -16.00 -20.12
CA LEU A 357 14.29 -15.25 -19.15
C LEU A 357 14.10 -13.79 -19.58
N ASN A 358 15.08 -13.21 -20.29
CA ASN A 358 15.03 -11.86 -20.86
C ASN A 358 14.60 -10.81 -19.82
N VAL A 359 15.23 -10.86 -18.65
CA VAL A 359 14.95 -9.95 -17.54
C VAL A 359 15.49 -8.57 -17.88
N LYS A 360 14.65 -7.54 -17.78
CA LYS A 360 15.04 -6.16 -18.07
C LYS A 360 15.63 -5.45 -16.87
N ASN A 361 14.97 -5.56 -15.72
CA ASN A 361 15.26 -4.76 -14.53
C ASN A 361 15.31 -5.64 -13.28
N LEU A 362 16.27 -5.32 -12.41
CA LEU A 362 16.32 -5.77 -11.02
C LEU A 362 16.18 -4.53 -10.12
N TYR A 363 15.16 -4.49 -9.27
CA TYR A 363 14.95 -3.37 -8.33
C TYR A 363 15.48 -3.73 -6.94
N ILE A 364 16.26 -2.83 -6.35
CA ILE A 364 16.77 -2.97 -4.98
C ILE A 364 16.25 -1.80 -4.17
N LEU A 365 15.33 -2.08 -3.26
CA LEU A 365 14.52 -1.11 -2.55
C LEU A 365 14.78 -1.24 -1.04
N ASP A 366 14.77 -0.13 -0.31
CA ASP A 366 14.74 -0.18 1.16
C ASP A 366 13.33 -0.55 1.62
N VAL A 367 12.35 0.32 1.41
CA VAL A 367 10.93 0.01 1.62
C VAL A 367 10.35 -0.57 0.34
N PHE A 368 9.61 -1.68 0.46
CA PHE A 368 8.85 -2.26 -0.62
C PHE A 368 7.56 -2.84 -0.05
N THR A 369 6.43 -2.20 -0.34
CA THR A 369 5.16 -2.49 0.31
C THR A 369 4.05 -2.64 -0.71
N PHE A 370 3.28 -3.73 -0.60
CA PHE A 370 2.05 -3.98 -1.34
C PHE A 370 0.85 -3.89 -0.42
N ARG A 371 -0.10 -3.00 -0.73
CA ARG A 371 -1.34 -2.85 0.05
C ARG A 371 -1.09 -2.73 1.57
N GLY A 372 -0.03 -2.02 1.95
CA GLY A 372 0.38 -1.85 3.35
C GLY A 372 1.17 -3.02 3.97
N ALA A 373 1.40 -4.11 3.24
CA ALA A 373 2.24 -5.23 3.69
C ALA A 373 3.65 -5.15 3.08
N GLY A 374 4.68 -5.20 3.93
CA GLY A 374 6.07 -5.24 3.47
C GLY A 374 6.39 -6.55 2.76
N VAL A 375 7.15 -6.45 1.67
CA VAL A 375 7.48 -7.55 0.76
C VAL A 375 8.99 -7.65 0.61
N ALA A 376 9.55 -8.85 0.82
CA ALA A 376 10.98 -9.08 0.71
C ALA A 376 11.45 -9.29 -0.74
N GLY A 377 10.58 -9.87 -1.58
CA GLY A 377 10.85 -10.19 -2.98
C GLY A 377 9.57 -10.21 -3.81
N GLN A 378 9.67 -9.89 -5.11
CA GLN A 378 8.61 -10.09 -6.09
C GLN A 378 9.18 -10.28 -7.49
N GLY A 379 8.90 -11.43 -8.10
CA GLY A 379 9.08 -11.70 -9.52
C GLY A 379 7.92 -11.12 -10.33
N PHE A 380 8.22 -10.29 -11.33
CA PHE A 380 7.26 -9.68 -12.25
C PHE A 380 7.15 -10.49 -13.55
N SER A 381 6.93 -11.81 -13.45
CA SER A 381 6.90 -12.73 -14.59
C SER A 381 5.74 -12.51 -15.56
N TRP A 382 4.68 -11.81 -15.13
CA TRP A 382 3.52 -11.48 -15.96
C TRP A 382 3.78 -10.36 -16.99
N LEU A 383 4.97 -9.75 -16.98
CA LEU A 383 5.34 -8.71 -17.90
C LEU A 383 5.94 -9.29 -19.19
N PRO A 384 5.72 -8.63 -20.36
CA PRO A 384 6.37 -9.02 -21.61
C PRO A 384 7.91 -9.01 -21.53
N GLN A 385 8.47 -8.13 -20.68
CA GLN A 385 9.88 -8.16 -20.27
C GLN A 385 9.89 -8.32 -18.76
N ALA A 386 10.36 -9.49 -18.29
CA ALA A 386 10.36 -9.83 -16.87
C ALA A 386 11.24 -8.85 -16.07
N ALA A 387 10.91 -8.72 -14.79
CA ALA A 387 11.72 -8.02 -13.81
C ALA A 387 11.59 -8.73 -12.45
N PHE A 388 12.41 -8.35 -11.48
CA PHE A 388 12.15 -8.70 -10.09
C PHE A 388 12.61 -7.59 -9.15
N ALA A 389 12.02 -7.51 -7.97
CA ALA A 389 12.33 -6.52 -6.93
C ALA A 389 12.65 -7.19 -5.61
N TYR A 390 13.56 -6.61 -4.84
CA TYR A 390 13.81 -6.98 -3.45
C TYR A 390 13.66 -5.76 -2.53
N GLY A 391 12.95 -5.94 -1.42
CA GLY A 391 12.82 -4.98 -0.34
C GLY A 391 13.71 -5.36 0.84
N ILE A 392 14.70 -4.53 1.16
CA ILE A 392 15.76 -4.89 2.12
C ILE A 392 15.65 -4.18 3.47
N SER A 393 14.54 -3.51 3.77
CA SER A 393 14.32 -2.81 5.05
C SER A 393 14.56 -3.68 6.29
N THR A 394 14.27 -4.98 6.19
CA THR A 394 14.45 -5.97 7.26
C THR A 394 15.75 -6.78 7.15
N PHE A 395 16.57 -6.53 6.13
CA PHE A 395 17.85 -7.23 5.95
C PHE A 395 18.86 -6.80 7.01
N ASP A 396 19.37 -7.77 7.76
CA ASP A 396 20.40 -7.59 8.78
C ASP A 396 21.61 -8.46 8.44
N SER A 397 22.64 -7.83 7.86
CA SER A 397 23.87 -8.51 7.45
C SER A 397 24.70 -9.08 8.61
N ALA A 398 24.36 -8.76 9.87
CA ALA A 398 25.00 -9.37 11.04
C ALA A 398 24.36 -10.72 11.44
N LYS A 399 23.14 -11.02 10.96
CA LYS A 399 22.39 -12.22 11.36
C LYS A 399 22.37 -13.26 10.24
N THR A 400 22.91 -14.44 10.53
CA THR A 400 22.87 -15.60 9.61
C THR A 400 21.45 -15.92 9.14
N ALA A 401 20.49 -15.98 10.08
CA ALA A 401 19.09 -16.22 9.74
C ALA A 401 18.49 -15.17 8.78
N SER A 402 18.92 -13.90 8.87
CA SER A 402 18.50 -12.87 7.91
C SER A 402 19.13 -13.10 6.55
N LYS A 403 20.41 -13.50 6.47
CA LYS A 403 21.05 -13.83 5.20
C LYS A 403 20.38 -15.02 4.54
N ASP A 404 20.12 -16.08 5.29
CA ASP A 404 19.50 -17.30 4.76
C ASP A 404 18.08 -17.04 4.27
N PHE A 405 17.29 -16.23 5.00
CA PHE A 405 15.98 -15.78 4.54
C PHE A 405 16.06 -15.08 3.18
N PHE A 406 16.97 -14.13 3.02
CA PHE A 406 17.10 -13.40 1.75
C PHE A 406 17.72 -14.23 0.62
N ARG A 407 18.61 -15.19 0.91
CA ARG A 407 19.07 -16.19 -0.09
C ARG A 407 17.91 -17.02 -0.63
N ILE A 408 17.05 -17.51 0.27
CA ILE A 408 15.84 -18.25 -0.11
C ILE A 408 14.94 -17.35 -0.96
N THR A 409 14.70 -16.10 -0.54
CA THR A 409 13.91 -15.13 -1.31
C THR A 409 14.48 -14.90 -2.71
N ILE A 410 15.81 -14.77 -2.86
CA ILE A 410 16.44 -14.60 -4.19
C ILE A 410 16.13 -15.78 -5.11
N HIS A 411 16.31 -17.01 -4.62
CA HIS A 411 16.02 -18.21 -5.41
C HIS A 411 14.53 -18.37 -5.68
N HIS A 412 13.66 -18.02 -4.73
CA HIS A 412 12.21 -18.06 -4.86
C HIS A 412 11.72 -17.17 -6.01
N GLU A 413 12.12 -15.89 -6.02
CA GLU A 413 11.70 -14.96 -7.07
C GLU A 413 12.31 -15.31 -8.43
N CYS A 414 13.56 -15.76 -8.45
CA CYS A 414 14.21 -16.24 -9.67
C CYS A 414 13.45 -17.44 -10.27
N PHE A 415 12.97 -18.36 -9.43
CA PHE A 415 12.20 -19.51 -9.89
C PHE A 415 10.85 -19.14 -10.48
N HIS A 416 10.14 -18.14 -9.94
CA HIS A 416 8.89 -17.67 -10.56
C HIS A 416 9.08 -17.25 -12.01
N LEU A 417 10.25 -16.70 -12.37
CA LEU A 417 10.59 -16.38 -13.76
C LEU A 417 10.86 -17.64 -14.58
N MET A 418 11.59 -18.61 -14.03
CA MET A 418 11.86 -19.89 -14.70
C MET A 418 10.59 -20.71 -14.93
N ASP A 419 9.75 -20.86 -13.91
CA ASP A 419 8.47 -21.55 -13.98
C ASP A 419 7.60 -20.91 -15.07
N SER A 420 7.41 -19.59 -15.02
CA SER A 420 6.62 -18.87 -16.03
C SER A 420 7.17 -19.00 -17.45
N ARG A 421 8.48 -19.21 -17.63
CA ARG A 421 9.11 -19.25 -18.95
C ARG A 421 9.17 -20.64 -19.56
N PHE A 422 9.42 -21.66 -18.73
CA PHE A 422 9.75 -23.01 -19.18
C PHE A 422 8.69 -24.05 -18.80
N SER A 423 7.84 -23.76 -17.82
CA SER A 423 6.71 -24.64 -17.50
C SER A 423 5.63 -24.48 -18.56
N GLY A 424 5.18 -25.60 -19.11
CA GLY A 424 4.17 -25.64 -20.16
C GLY A 424 3.32 -26.89 -20.06
N GLU A 425 2.19 -26.89 -20.76
CA GLU A 425 1.24 -28.01 -20.75
C GLU A 425 1.93 -29.34 -21.09
N GLY A 426 1.65 -30.37 -20.30
CA GLY A 426 2.31 -31.68 -20.40
C GLY A 426 3.70 -31.76 -19.77
N GLY A 427 4.27 -30.64 -19.31
CA GLY A 427 5.58 -30.60 -18.65
C GLY A 427 5.60 -31.22 -17.24
N PRO A 428 6.79 -31.53 -16.69
CA PRO A 428 6.91 -32.31 -15.45
C PRO A 428 6.25 -31.69 -14.21
N ILE A 429 6.20 -30.36 -14.18
CA ILE A 429 5.72 -29.56 -13.02
C ILE A 429 4.41 -28.81 -13.32
N HIS A 430 3.77 -29.07 -14.46
CA HIS A 430 2.59 -28.32 -14.92
C HIS A 430 1.28 -29.05 -14.61
N GLY A 431 0.31 -28.33 -14.02
CA GLY A 431 -1.04 -28.82 -13.77
C GLY A 431 -1.08 -30.11 -12.96
N SER A 432 -1.86 -31.10 -13.43
CA SER A 432 -2.07 -32.37 -12.72
C SER A 432 -0.78 -33.17 -12.47
N ASN A 433 0.29 -32.96 -13.25
CA ASN A 433 1.58 -33.62 -13.02
C ASN A 433 2.22 -33.19 -11.70
N TRP A 434 1.91 -31.97 -11.24
CA TRP A 434 2.34 -31.45 -9.95
C TRP A 434 1.25 -31.62 -8.89
N ASP A 435 0.02 -31.24 -9.21
CA ASP A 435 -1.05 -31.14 -8.22
C ASP A 435 -1.42 -32.50 -7.61
N ASN A 436 -1.37 -33.57 -8.40
CA ASN A 436 -1.67 -34.93 -7.96
C ASN A 436 -0.56 -35.56 -7.09
N LEU A 437 0.58 -34.89 -6.90
CA LEU A 437 1.61 -35.34 -5.96
C LEU A 437 1.21 -35.05 -4.51
N ASN A 438 0.33 -34.07 -4.29
CA ASN A 438 -0.16 -33.75 -2.95
C ASN A 438 -1.02 -34.88 -2.39
N GLU A 439 -1.27 -34.83 -1.09
CA GLU A 439 -2.23 -35.71 -0.43
C GLU A 439 -3.60 -35.68 -1.13
N GLU A 440 -4.29 -36.81 -1.14
CA GLU A 440 -5.61 -36.90 -1.76
C GLU A 440 -6.56 -35.83 -1.21
N ASN A 441 -7.30 -35.17 -2.11
CA ASN A 441 -8.19 -34.04 -1.79
C ASN A 441 -7.51 -32.77 -1.27
N PHE A 442 -6.17 -32.68 -1.30
CA PHE A 442 -5.49 -31.41 -1.06
C PHE A 442 -5.91 -30.37 -2.11
N LEU A 443 -6.11 -29.14 -1.64
CA LEU A 443 -6.41 -27.99 -2.49
C LEU A 443 -5.62 -26.79 -1.96
N TYR A 444 -4.93 -26.09 -2.86
CA TYR A 444 -4.24 -24.84 -2.54
C TYR A 444 -5.20 -23.78 -1.99
N LYS A 445 -4.66 -22.83 -1.23
CA LYS A 445 -5.45 -21.77 -0.59
C LYS A 445 -6.07 -20.80 -1.61
N VAL A 446 -5.28 -20.32 -2.56
CA VAL A 446 -5.75 -19.45 -3.65
C VAL A 446 -6.57 -20.32 -4.60
N GLY A 447 -7.86 -20.03 -4.69
CA GLY A 447 -8.87 -20.91 -5.30
C GLY A 447 -9.87 -21.50 -4.29
N LYS A 448 -9.67 -21.30 -2.98
CA LYS A 448 -10.72 -21.48 -1.97
C LYS A 448 -11.46 -20.17 -1.70
N THR A 449 -12.78 -20.29 -1.65
CA THR A 449 -13.75 -19.35 -1.06
C THR A 449 -13.66 -19.31 0.47
N ASN A 450 -12.47 -19.50 1.06
CA ASN A 450 -12.16 -19.46 2.50
C ASN A 450 -10.65 -19.42 2.65
N ALA A 451 -10.06 -18.23 2.49
CA ALA A 451 -8.67 -18.01 2.82
C ALA A 451 -8.56 -17.85 4.36
N PRO A 452 -8.03 -18.84 5.09
CA PRO A 452 -7.82 -18.71 6.54
C PRO A 452 -6.92 -17.50 6.85
N ASN A 453 -7.12 -16.92 8.04
CA ASN A 453 -6.18 -15.99 8.65
C ASN A 453 -4.76 -16.53 8.42
N GLN A 454 -3.92 -15.75 7.73
CA GLN A 454 -2.59 -16.22 7.31
C GLN A 454 -1.81 -16.79 8.50
N ARG A 455 -1.93 -16.19 9.69
CA ARG A 455 -1.25 -16.68 10.89
C ARG A 455 -1.76 -18.05 11.35
N SER A 456 -3.08 -18.27 11.40
CA SER A 456 -3.62 -19.57 11.84
C SER A 456 -3.36 -20.65 10.80
N PHE A 457 -3.51 -20.32 9.51
CA PHE A 457 -3.21 -21.23 8.41
C PHE A 457 -1.78 -21.75 8.46
N TYR A 458 -0.80 -20.86 8.59
CA TYR A 458 0.59 -21.25 8.62
C TYR A 458 0.96 -22.00 9.89
N ALA A 459 0.38 -21.65 11.04
CA ALA A 459 0.60 -22.36 12.30
C ALA A 459 0.05 -23.79 12.26
N GLU A 460 -1.19 -23.97 11.79
CA GLU A 460 -1.86 -25.29 11.70
C GLU A 460 -1.18 -26.22 10.70
N ASN A 461 -0.53 -25.66 9.68
CA ASN A 461 0.13 -26.43 8.62
C ASN A 461 1.66 -26.36 8.66
N ALA A 462 2.25 -25.93 9.79
CA ALA A 462 3.70 -25.75 9.94
C ALA A 462 4.51 -27.01 9.59
N ASN A 463 3.92 -28.20 9.81
CA ASN A 463 4.56 -29.51 9.60
C ASN A 463 3.83 -30.37 8.55
N ARG A 464 3.00 -29.77 7.69
CA ARG A 464 2.29 -30.56 6.67
C ARG A 464 3.29 -31.19 5.70
N LEU A 465 3.15 -32.49 5.47
CA LEU A 465 3.99 -33.21 4.52
C LEU A 465 3.77 -32.70 3.10
N GLY A 466 4.80 -32.83 2.27
CA GLY A 466 4.76 -32.43 0.87
C GLY A 466 5.02 -30.95 0.60
N PHE A 467 5.20 -30.10 1.61
CA PHE A 467 5.45 -28.66 1.43
C PHE A 467 6.78 -28.22 2.03
N ALA A 468 7.51 -27.37 1.33
CA ALA A 468 8.80 -26.83 1.80
C ALA A 468 8.61 -25.84 2.96
N GLU A 469 7.50 -25.10 2.93
CA GLU A 469 7.06 -24.24 4.01
C GLU A 469 5.57 -23.91 3.86
N PRO A 470 4.92 -23.37 4.90
CA PRO A 470 3.48 -23.14 4.84
C PRO A 470 3.04 -22.16 3.74
N TYR A 471 3.93 -21.26 3.32
CA TYR A 471 3.67 -20.35 2.20
C TYR A 471 3.39 -21.10 0.89
N GLY A 472 4.05 -22.23 0.65
CA GLY A 472 3.87 -23.04 -0.57
C GLY A 472 2.47 -23.61 -0.74
N MET A 473 1.67 -23.71 0.33
CA MET A 473 0.27 -24.16 0.22
C MET A 473 -0.68 -23.07 -0.33
N ASN A 474 -0.17 -21.86 -0.60
CA ASN A 474 -0.98 -20.79 -1.14
C ASN A 474 -1.42 -21.09 -2.57
N ILE A 475 -0.49 -21.46 -3.45
CA ILE A 475 -0.74 -21.77 -4.86
C ILE A 475 0.40 -22.65 -5.38
N ALA A 476 0.14 -23.44 -6.42
CA ALA A 476 1.12 -24.37 -6.99
C ALA A 476 2.45 -23.69 -7.41
N THR A 477 2.41 -22.44 -7.88
CA THR A 477 3.63 -21.69 -8.22
C THR A 477 4.50 -21.41 -6.98
N ASP A 478 3.88 -21.05 -5.84
CA ASP A 478 4.60 -20.84 -4.58
C ASP A 478 5.11 -22.15 -4.00
N ASP A 479 4.38 -23.25 -4.14
CA ASP A 479 4.83 -24.58 -3.74
C ASP A 479 6.15 -24.95 -4.43
N ARG A 480 6.18 -24.81 -5.77
CA ARG A 480 7.39 -25.07 -6.56
C ARG A 480 8.52 -24.11 -6.23
N ALA A 481 8.22 -22.81 -6.10
CA ALA A 481 9.22 -21.79 -5.81
C ALA A 481 9.85 -21.95 -4.42
N THR A 482 9.05 -22.25 -3.40
CA THR A 482 9.56 -22.52 -2.03
C THR A 482 10.40 -23.80 -1.99
N LEU A 483 9.98 -24.88 -2.68
CA LEU A 483 10.79 -26.09 -2.79
C LEU A 483 12.13 -25.82 -3.48
N TYR A 484 12.10 -25.18 -4.65
CA TYR A 484 13.31 -24.81 -5.37
C TYR A 484 14.24 -23.93 -4.51
N ALA A 485 13.68 -22.92 -3.85
CA ALA A 485 14.47 -21.99 -3.06
C ALA A 485 15.24 -22.67 -1.92
N ARG A 486 14.60 -23.58 -1.19
CA ARG A 486 15.23 -24.34 -0.09
C ARG A 486 16.32 -25.30 -0.60
N LEU A 487 16.09 -25.92 -1.75
CA LEU A 487 17.08 -26.77 -2.43
C LEU A 487 18.31 -25.95 -2.85
N MET A 488 18.09 -24.79 -3.46
CA MET A 488 19.16 -23.94 -3.95
C MET A 488 19.86 -23.15 -2.86
N SER A 489 19.23 -22.86 -1.72
CA SER A 489 19.91 -22.25 -0.57
C SER A 489 20.75 -23.25 0.22
N GLY A 490 20.61 -24.56 -0.02
CA GLY A 490 21.30 -25.60 0.75
C GLY A 490 20.84 -25.66 2.21
N ASP A 491 19.55 -25.41 2.46
CA ASP A 491 18.98 -25.41 3.81
C ASP A 491 19.08 -26.80 4.45
N VAL A 492 19.98 -26.92 5.44
CA VAL A 492 20.31 -28.19 6.10
C VAL A 492 19.11 -28.80 6.82
N GLU A 493 18.26 -27.97 7.45
CA GLU A 493 17.08 -28.45 8.16
C GLU A 493 16.04 -28.99 7.17
N PHE A 494 15.79 -28.23 6.10
CA PHE A 494 14.92 -28.67 5.01
C PHE A 494 15.42 -29.96 4.36
N LEU A 495 16.70 -30.07 4.04
CA LEU A 495 17.29 -31.26 3.42
C LEU A 495 17.17 -32.50 4.32
N SER A 496 17.23 -32.34 5.64
CA SER A 496 16.96 -33.42 6.60
C SER A 496 15.48 -33.85 6.61
N ARG A 497 14.54 -32.92 6.42
CA ARG A 497 13.11 -33.24 6.28
C ARG A 497 12.82 -33.93 4.95
N LEU A 498 13.40 -33.44 3.85
CA LEU A 498 13.26 -34.00 2.51
C LEU A 498 13.57 -35.51 2.47
N ARG A 499 14.55 -35.99 3.23
CA ARG A 499 14.90 -37.41 3.29
C ARG A 499 13.81 -38.32 3.86
N ARG A 500 12.85 -37.78 4.61
CA ARG A 500 11.82 -38.54 5.34
C ARG A 500 10.41 -38.35 4.76
N ASP A 501 10.21 -37.30 3.98
CA ASP A 501 8.91 -36.93 3.42
C ASP A 501 8.80 -37.42 1.96
N THR A 502 8.03 -38.49 1.76
CA THR A 502 7.88 -39.14 0.45
C THR A 502 7.22 -38.23 -0.59
N ILE A 503 6.32 -37.33 -0.18
CA ILE A 503 5.66 -36.39 -1.09
C ILE A 503 6.66 -35.32 -1.52
N LEU A 504 7.45 -34.77 -0.58
CA LEU A 504 8.52 -33.83 -0.92
C LEU A 504 9.58 -34.46 -1.84
N LYS A 505 9.95 -35.72 -1.62
CA LYS A 505 10.85 -36.45 -2.53
C LYS A 505 10.28 -36.51 -3.94
N ALA A 506 9.03 -36.95 -4.10
CA ALA A 506 8.37 -37.04 -5.41
C ALA A 506 8.28 -35.67 -6.12
N LYS A 507 7.95 -34.60 -5.39
CA LYS A 507 7.98 -33.23 -5.93
C LYS A 507 9.38 -32.79 -6.35
N THR A 508 10.40 -33.15 -5.58
CA THR A 508 11.78 -32.83 -5.90
C THR A 508 12.24 -33.57 -7.16
N GLU A 509 11.84 -34.83 -7.34
CA GLU A 509 12.10 -35.58 -8.57
C GLU A 509 11.47 -34.92 -9.79
N LYS A 510 10.21 -34.44 -9.70
CA LYS A 510 9.57 -33.67 -10.77
C LYS A 510 10.25 -32.34 -11.07
N LEU A 511 10.74 -31.65 -10.03
CA LEU A 511 11.50 -30.43 -10.21
C LEU A 511 12.86 -30.69 -10.89
N LEU A 512 13.54 -31.79 -10.55
CA LEU A 512 14.77 -32.21 -11.22
C LEU A 512 14.53 -32.64 -12.67
N GLU A 513 13.41 -33.33 -12.95
CA GLU A 513 12.97 -33.66 -14.32
C GLU A 513 12.75 -32.40 -15.15
N PHE A 514 12.09 -31.38 -14.57
CA PHE A 514 11.92 -30.07 -15.20
C PHE A 514 13.25 -29.44 -15.63
N PHE A 515 14.25 -29.42 -14.75
CA PHE A 515 15.57 -28.89 -15.12
C PHE A 515 16.31 -29.76 -16.13
N GLN A 516 16.14 -31.09 -16.12
CA GLN A 516 16.72 -31.96 -17.14
C GLN A 516 16.15 -31.69 -18.54
N VAL A 517 14.84 -31.41 -18.63
CA VAL A 517 14.22 -30.98 -19.89
C VAL A 517 14.83 -29.68 -20.37
N ILE A 518 14.94 -28.66 -19.51
CA ILE A 518 15.57 -27.38 -19.85
C ILE A 518 17.04 -27.57 -20.29
N GLN A 519 17.79 -28.40 -19.57
CA GLN A 519 19.19 -28.68 -19.87
C GLN A 519 19.36 -29.19 -21.30
N LYS A 520 18.53 -30.17 -21.66
CA LYS A 520 18.55 -30.79 -22.98
C LYS A 520 18.07 -29.83 -24.06
N ASP A 521 16.98 -29.12 -23.81
CA ASP A 521 16.36 -28.21 -24.79
C ASP A 521 17.25 -27.01 -25.12
N LEU A 522 18.07 -26.57 -24.16
CA LEU A 522 19.00 -25.45 -24.30
C LEU A 522 20.46 -25.88 -24.52
N ASP A 523 20.74 -27.19 -24.63
CA ASP A 523 22.08 -27.77 -24.80
C ASP A 523 23.10 -27.28 -23.76
N ILE A 524 22.70 -27.26 -22.48
CA ILE A 524 23.55 -26.75 -21.39
C ILE A 524 24.48 -27.86 -20.90
N SER A 525 25.79 -27.56 -20.88
CA SER A 525 26.81 -28.48 -20.36
C SER A 525 26.48 -28.99 -18.95
N SER A 526 26.65 -30.29 -18.73
CA SER A 526 26.54 -30.91 -17.41
C SER A 526 27.62 -30.43 -16.42
N SER A 527 28.71 -29.85 -16.92
CA SER A 527 29.76 -29.21 -16.09
C SER A 527 29.41 -27.78 -15.66
N ASN A 528 28.20 -27.30 -15.97
CA ASN A 528 27.75 -26.01 -15.46
C ASN A 528 27.46 -26.15 -13.95
N ARG A 529 27.98 -25.22 -13.14
CA ARG A 529 27.85 -25.23 -11.66
C ARG A 529 26.41 -25.36 -11.16
N PHE A 530 25.44 -24.80 -11.88
CA PHE A 530 24.02 -24.95 -11.56
C PHE A 530 23.58 -26.41 -11.65
N TYR A 531 23.93 -27.10 -12.73
CA TYR A 531 23.57 -28.51 -12.95
C TYR A 531 24.40 -29.46 -12.07
N GLU A 532 25.66 -29.15 -11.78
CA GLU A 532 26.44 -29.88 -10.78
C GLU A 532 25.74 -29.90 -9.41
N LYS A 533 25.19 -28.74 -9.00
CA LYS A 533 24.42 -28.62 -7.76
C LYS A 533 23.13 -29.43 -7.80
N LEU A 534 22.40 -29.42 -8.92
CA LEU A 534 21.20 -30.24 -9.07
C LEU A 534 21.49 -31.74 -9.03
N GLU A 535 22.62 -32.20 -9.57
CA GLU A 535 23.01 -33.62 -9.51
C GLU A 535 23.43 -34.04 -8.09
N ILE A 536 24.05 -33.15 -7.30
CA ILE A 536 24.30 -33.39 -5.86
C ILE A 536 22.95 -33.60 -5.14
N ILE A 537 21.99 -32.71 -5.37
CA ILE A 537 20.64 -32.79 -4.77
C ILE A 537 19.94 -34.09 -5.18
N LYS A 538 19.99 -34.45 -6.46
CA LYS A 538 19.42 -35.71 -6.98
C LYS A 538 20.01 -36.94 -6.31
N THR A 539 21.30 -36.95 -6.04
CA THR A 539 21.96 -38.04 -5.30
C THR A 539 21.41 -38.14 -3.88
N MET A 540 21.25 -37.01 -3.19
CA MET A 540 20.70 -36.96 -1.83
C MET A 540 19.23 -37.41 -1.72
N VAL A 541 18.43 -37.26 -2.78
CA VAL A 541 17.02 -37.69 -2.79
C VAL A 541 16.89 -39.22 -2.94
N ARG A 542 17.83 -39.84 -3.67
CA ARG A 542 17.87 -41.29 -3.94
C ARG A 542 18.38 -42.11 -2.76
N GLU A 543 19.13 -41.48 -1.86
CA GLU A 543 19.48 -41.99 -0.52
C GLU A 543 18.30 -41.87 0.45
#